data_AF-A0A2E7BNP4-F1
#
_entry.id   AF-A0A2E7BNP4-F1
#
_cell.length_a   1.000
_cell.length_b   1.000
_cell.length_c   1.000
_cell.angle_alpha   90.00
_cell.angle_beta   90.00
_cell.angle_gamma   90.00
#
_symmetry.space_group_name_H-M   'P 1'
#
loop_
_entity.id
_entity.type
_entity.pdbx_description
1 polymer ?
#
loop_
_entity_poly.entity_id
_entity_poly.type
_entity_poly.pdbx_seq_one_letter_code
_entity_poly.pdbx_strand_id
1 'polypeptide(L)'
;MLAEIQLDMFSNAQADGNGNELILMRTQRMKAHGGPRDMELALARIQLEPHDGQWMWSVSINSSNGSGCGYRALPKWGKFDSTRHGALIKAADELRALLDRLTEQERMHVTNWLGGILATHNP
;
A
#
# COMPACT_ATOMS: atom_id res chain seq x y z
N MET A 1 -32.05 22.02 16.79
CA MET A 1 -30.78 21.32 17.08
C MET A 1 -30.82 20.00 16.33
N LEU A 2 -30.25 19.95 15.13
CA LEU A 2 -30.17 18.73 14.32
C LEU A 2 -28.80 18.10 14.56
N ALA A 3 -28.80 16.83 14.94
CA ALA A 3 -27.61 16.08 15.26
C ALA A 3 -26.70 15.94 14.04
N GLU A 4 -25.42 16.28 14.19
CA GLU A 4 -24.37 15.99 13.22
C GLU A 4 -24.15 14.47 13.15
N ILE A 5 -24.36 13.90 11.96
CA ILE A 5 -23.91 12.55 11.65
C ILE A 5 -22.44 12.66 11.29
N GLN A 6 -21.55 12.28 12.22
CA GLN A 6 -20.15 12.08 11.92
C GLN A 6 -20.01 10.75 11.17
N LEU A 7 -19.82 10.84 9.85
CA LEU A 7 -19.36 9.74 9.01
C LEU A 7 -17.84 9.63 9.18
N ASP A 8 -17.39 8.95 10.23
CA ASP A 8 -16.03 8.39 10.27
C ASP A 8 -15.94 7.31 9.17
N MET A 9 -15.55 7.74 7.97
CA MET A 9 -15.27 6.85 6.86
C MET A 9 -13.96 6.11 7.13
N PHE A 10 -14.08 4.98 7.81
CA PHE A 10 -13.23 3.80 7.77
C PHE A 10 -11.82 4.00 7.17
N SER A 11 -10.88 4.43 8.02
CA SER A 11 -9.46 4.17 7.79
C SER A 11 -9.20 2.67 7.96
N ASN A 12 -9.48 1.88 6.91
CA ASN A 12 -9.08 0.46 6.83
C ASN A 12 -7.58 0.32 6.51
N ALA A 13 -6.74 1.09 7.19
CA ALA A 13 -5.31 0.79 7.28
C ALA A 13 -5.12 -0.15 8.47
N GLN A 14 -5.39 -1.44 8.30
CA GLN A 14 -4.94 -2.43 9.27
C GLN A 14 -3.40 -2.45 9.24
N ALA A 15 -2.79 -1.67 10.11
CA ALA A 15 -1.37 -1.73 10.42
C ALA A 15 -1.11 -2.99 11.25
N ASP A 16 -1.06 -4.14 10.59
CA ASP A 16 -0.68 -5.39 11.23
C ASP A 16 0.84 -5.55 11.20
N GLY A 17 1.46 -5.64 12.38
CA GLY A 17 2.83 -6.11 12.63
C GLY A 17 4.00 -5.23 12.16
N ASN A 18 4.59 -4.45 13.10
CA ASN A 18 5.74 -3.55 12.89
C ASN A 18 5.50 -2.57 11.74
N GLY A 19 5.27 -1.27 11.97
CA GLY A 19 4.91 -0.26 10.94
C GLY A 19 5.83 -0.14 9.70
N ASN A 20 6.82 -1.00 9.56
CA ASN A 20 7.56 -1.35 8.36
C ASN A 20 6.73 -2.01 7.25
N GLU A 21 5.54 -2.55 7.53
CA GLU A 21 4.63 -3.02 6.50
C GLU A 21 3.39 -2.12 6.41
N LEU A 22 3.09 -1.64 5.20
CA LEU A 22 1.94 -0.81 4.89
C LEU A 22 1.18 -1.46 3.74
N ILE A 23 -0.10 -1.78 3.97
CA ILE A 23 -0.95 -2.43 2.98
C ILE A 23 -2.20 -1.58 2.75
N LEU A 24 -2.52 -1.36 1.47
CA LEU A 24 -3.83 -0.89 1.03
C LEU A 24 -4.64 -2.08 0.54
N MET A 25 -5.80 -2.32 1.13
CA MET A 25 -6.70 -3.39 0.74
C MET A 25 -7.69 -2.94 -0.34
N ARG A 26 -8.19 -3.90 -1.14
CA ARG A 26 -9.34 -3.75 -2.02
C ARG A 26 -10.30 -4.91 -1.83
N THR A 27 -11.58 -4.59 -1.91
CA THR A 27 -12.63 -5.60 -2.02
C THR A 27 -12.69 -6.15 -3.44
N GLN A 28 -12.62 -7.47 -3.57
CA GLN A 28 -12.80 -8.21 -4.81
C GLN A 28 -14.01 -9.12 -4.66
N ARG A 29 -15.00 -8.94 -5.56
CA ARG A 29 -16.10 -9.89 -5.69
C ARG A 29 -15.65 -11.11 -6.49
N MET A 30 -15.70 -12.28 -5.89
CA MET A 30 -15.34 -13.56 -6.49
C MET A 30 -16.57 -14.43 -6.71
N LYS A 31 -16.60 -15.17 -7.82
CA LYS A 31 -17.57 -16.24 -8.04
C LYS A 31 -17.03 -17.50 -7.37
N ALA A 32 -17.67 -17.93 -6.29
CA ALA A 32 -17.30 -19.15 -5.57
C ALA A 32 -18.42 -20.20 -5.68
N HIS A 33 -18.07 -21.46 -5.36
CA HIS A 33 -19.08 -22.50 -5.17
C HIS A 33 -19.92 -22.11 -3.95
N GLY A 34 -21.23 -21.91 -4.14
CA GLY A 34 -22.14 -21.38 -3.11
C GLY A 34 -22.49 -19.89 -3.24
N GLY A 35 -22.10 -19.23 -4.35
CA GLY A 35 -22.55 -17.88 -4.68
C GLY A 35 -21.42 -16.83 -4.67
N PRO A 36 -21.72 -15.58 -5.08
CA PRO A 36 -20.75 -14.48 -5.03
C PRO A 36 -20.32 -14.22 -3.59
N ARG A 37 -19.02 -14.05 -3.37
CA ARG A 37 -18.46 -13.62 -2.08
C ARG A 37 -17.49 -12.46 -2.30
N ASP A 38 -17.53 -11.51 -1.39
CA ASP A 38 -16.56 -10.43 -1.36
C ASP A 38 -15.36 -10.89 -0.51
N MET A 39 -14.15 -10.66 -1.04
CA MET A 39 -12.89 -11.00 -0.39
C MET A 39 -11.97 -9.78 -0.40
N GLU A 40 -11.18 -9.63 0.65
CA GLU A 40 -10.18 -8.57 0.74
C GLU A 40 -8.85 -9.06 0.18
N LEU A 41 -8.29 -8.30 -0.76
CA LEU A 41 -6.97 -8.54 -1.34
C LEU A 41 -6.12 -7.28 -1.19
N ALA A 42 -4.81 -7.45 -0.96
CA ALA A 42 -3.89 -6.31 -1.01
C ALA A 42 -3.88 -5.71 -2.42
N LEU A 43 -4.31 -4.46 -2.56
CA LEU A 43 -4.17 -3.67 -3.80
C LEU A 43 -2.74 -3.20 -3.97
N ALA A 44 -2.16 -2.64 -2.91
CA ALA A 44 -0.80 -2.15 -2.88
C ALA A 44 -0.14 -2.48 -1.54
N ARG A 45 1.17 -2.71 -1.56
CA ARG A 45 1.98 -2.96 -0.36
C ARG A 45 3.31 -2.22 -0.47
N ILE A 46 3.73 -1.60 0.63
CA ILE A 46 5.09 -1.15 0.88
C ILE A 46 5.62 -1.97 2.04
N GLN A 47 6.82 -2.52 1.90
CA GLN A 47 7.51 -3.22 2.98
C GLN A 47 8.92 -2.66 3.12
N LEU A 48 9.29 -2.30 4.34
CA LEU A 48 10.59 -1.77 4.72
C LEU A 48 11.33 -2.79 5.58
N GLU A 49 12.62 -2.96 5.38
CA GLU A 49 13.42 -3.89 6.18
C GLU A 49 14.77 -3.27 6.53
N PRO A 50 15.20 -3.28 7.81
CA PRO A 50 16.55 -2.88 8.17
C PRO A 50 17.56 -3.93 7.71
N HIS A 51 18.68 -3.49 7.14
CA HIS A 51 19.79 -4.34 6.70
C HIS A 51 21.10 -3.56 6.79
N ASP A 52 22.07 -4.09 7.55
CA ASP A 52 23.43 -3.53 7.68
C ASP A 52 23.48 -2.02 7.95
N GLY A 53 22.61 -1.54 8.87
CA GLY A 53 22.53 -0.12 9.24
C GLY A 53 21.81 0.77 8.24
N GLN A 54 21.29 0.20 7.17
CA GLN A 54 20.46 0.86 6.16
C GLN A 54 19.04 0.30 6.16
N TRP A 55 18.16 0.89 5.35
CA TRP A 55 16.78 0.47 5.17
C TRP A 55 16.55 0.11 3.71
N MET A 56 16.09 -1.13 3.48
CA MET A 56 15.60 -1.58 2.19
C MET A 56 14.10 -1.38 2.09
N TRP A 57 13.61 -1.34 0.85
CA TRP A 57 12.18 -1.37 0.58
C TRP A 57 11.80 -2.38 -0.49
N SER A 58 10.52 -2.71 -0.51
CA SER A 58 9.85 -3.35 -1.64
C SER A 58 8.45 -2.80 -1.82
N VAL A 59 7.96 -2.88 -3.06
CA VAL A 59 6.59 -2.51 -3.41
C VAL A 59 5.91 -3.63 -4.17
N SER A 60 4.61 -3.75 -4.02
CA SER A 60 3.80 -4.62 -4.88
C SER A 60 2.43 -4.02 -5.17
N ILE A 61 1.89 -4.35 -6.34
CA ILE A 61 0.50 -4.08 -6.72
C ILE A 61 -0.20 -5.36 -7.15
N ASN A 62 -1.52 -5.39 -6.97
CA ASN A 62 -2.41 -6.43 -7.47
C ASN A 62 -3.75 -5.78 -7.82
N SER A 63 -3.86 -5.28 -9.05
CA SER A 63 -5.02 -4.57 -9.57
C SER A 63 -6.14 -5.53 -9.99
N SER A 64 -7.38 -5.05 -9.91
CA SER A 64 -8.57 -5.72 -10.43
C SER A 64 -8.55 -5.92 -11.94
N ASN A 65 -7.75 -5.16 -12.70
CA ASN A 65 -7.59 -5.34 -14.15
C ASN A 65 -6.67 -6.52 -14.53
N GLY A 66 -6.18 -7.29 -13.55
CA GLY A 66 -5.27 -8.42 -13.76
C GLY A 66 -3.79 -8.05 -13.77
N SER A 67 -3.44 -6.76 -13.71
CA SER A 67 -2.04 -6.33 -13.56
C SER A 67 -1.55 -6.57 -12.13
N GLY A 68 -0.45 -7.30 -12.00
CA GLY A 68 0.26 -7.47 -10.74
C GLY A 68 1.77 -7.38 -10.93
N CYS A 69 2.46 -6.92 -9.89
CA CYS A 69 3.91 -7.09 -9.76
C CYS A 69 4.31 -6.93 -8.30
N GLY A 70 5.45 -7.51 -7.93
CA GLY A 70 5.99 -7.36 -6.60
C GLY A 70 7.30 -8.12 -6.44
N TYR A 71 8.01 -7.78 -5.38
CA TYR A 71 9.23 -8.44 -4.97
C TYR A 71 9.36 -8.35 -3.45
N ARG A 72 10.27 -9.14 -2.89
CA ARG A 72 10.67 -9.06 -1.48
C ARG A 72 11.82 -8.08 -1.34
N ALA A 73 11.84 -7.28 -0.27
CA ALA A 73 12.98 -6.45 0.10
C ALA A 73 14.18 -7.37 0.34
N LEU A 74 15.16 -7.35 -0.56
CA LEU A 74 16.34 -8.22 -0.52
C LEU A 74 17.56 -7.44 -1.00
N PRO A 75 18.75 -7.69 -0.45
CA PRO A 75 19.95 -6.91 -0.77
C PRO A 75 20.32 -6.90 -2.26
N LYS A 76 20.01 -8.00 -2.97
CA LYS A 76 20.27 -8.14 -4.41
C LYS A 76 19.61 -7.07 -5.30
N TRP A 77 18.63 -6.34 -4.80
CA TRP A 77 17.94 -5.30 -5.56
C TRP A 77 18.63 -3.94 -5.51
N GLY A 78 19.61 -3.74 -4.62
CA GLY A 78 20.35 -2.47 -4.54
C GLY A 78 19.51 -1.28 -4.07
N LYS A 79 18.39 -1.53 -3.36
CA LYS A 79 17.44 -0.53 -2.92
C LYS A 79 17.65 -0.23 -1.44
N PHE A 80 18.39 0.83 -1.16
CA PHE A 80 18.79 1.22 0.19
C PHE A 80 18.63 2.71 0.42
N ASP A 81 18.28 3.07 1.65
CA ASP A 81 18.37 4.42 2.18
C ASP A 81 19.00 4.37 3.57
N SER A 82 19.67 5.44 3.99
CA SER A 82 20.25 5.52 5.34
C SER A 82 19.19 5.62 6.42
N THR A 83 17.96 5.98 6.07
CA THR A 83 16.86 6.19 7.01
C THR A 83 15.61 5.42 6.60
N ARG A 84 14.82 4.99 7.59
CA ARG A 84 13.51 4.38 7.35
C ARG A 84 12.58 5.31 6.55
N HIS A 85 12.62 6.60 6.88
CA HIS A 85 11.78 7.61 6.23
C HIS A 85 12.20 7.84 4.77
N GLY A 86 13.49 7.93 4.47
CA GLY A 86 13.98 8.02 3.09
C GLY A 86 13.61 6.78 2.28
N ALA A 87 13.76 5.57 2.85
CA ALA A 87 13.30 4.34 2.21
C ALA A 87 11.78 4.36 1.93
N LEU A 88 10.97 4.91 2.84
CA LEU A 88 9.53 5.08 2.63
C LEU A 88 9.22 6.05 1.48
N ILE A 89 9.91 7.20 1.38
CA ILE A 89 9.76 8.13 0.27
C ILE A 89 10.12 7.44 -1.05
N LYS A 90 11.24 6.73 -1.10
CA LYS A 90 11.68 6.00 -2.30
C LYS A 90 10.69 4.90 -2.70
N ALA A 91 10.13 4.18 -1.72
CA ALA A 91 9.08 3.20 -1.97
C ALA A 91 7.80 3.86 -2.51
N ALA A 92 7.40 5.02 -1.97
CA ALA A 92 6.26 5.77 -2.45
C ALA A 92 6.45 6.25 -3.90
N ASP A 93 7.63 6.76 -4.23
CA ASP A 93 7.97 7.17 -5.61
C ASP A 93 7.96 5.99 -6.57
N GLU A 94 8.49 4.84 -6.15
CA GLU A 94 8.44 3.61 -6.95
C GLU A 94 6.99 3.14 -7.16
N LEU A 95 6.15 3.21 -6.13
CA LEU A 95 4.74 2.86 -6.27
C LEU A 95 3.99 3.85 -7.19
N ARG A 96 4.34 5.15 -7.15
CA ARG A 96 3.81 6.15 -8.09
C ARG A 96 4.12 5.80 -9.55
N ALA A 97 5.32 5.28 -9.80
CA ALA A 97 5.73 4.84 -11.13
C ALA A 97 4.95 3.61 -11.65
N LEU A 98 4.18 2.92 -10.78
CA LEU A 98 3.34 1.78 -11.14
C LEU A 98 1.86 2.15 -11.32
N LEU A 99 1.47 3.41 -11.10
CA LEU A 99 0.07 3.85 -11.12
C LEU A 99 -0.60 3.74 -12.49
N ASP A 100 0.18 3.81 -13.56
CA ASP A 100 -0.28 3.63 -14.94
C ASP A 100 -0.84 2.22 -15.19
N ARG A 101 -0.40 1.23 -14.40
CA ARG A 101 -0.85 -0.16 -14.46
C ARG A 101 -2.16 -0.43 -13.72
N LEU A 102 -2.64 0.52 -12.93
CA LEU A 102 -3.86 0.39 -12.14
C LEU A 102 -5.08 0.92 -12.91
N THR A 103 -6.27 0.51 -12.48
CA THR A 103 -7.51 1.19 -12.90
C THR A 103 -7.53 2.63 -12.42
N GLU A 104 -8.35 3.49 -13.03
CA GLU A 104 -8.50 4.88 -12.62
C GLU A 104 -8.93 5.02 -11.15
N GLN A 105 -9.89 4.19 -10.72
CA GLN A 105 -10.38 4.18 -9.34
C GLN A 105 -9.28 3.77 -8.36
N GLU A 106 -8.53 2.70 -8.65
CA GLU A 106 -7.43 2.24 -7.80
C GLU A 106 -6.28 3.25 -7.78
N ARG A 107 -6.00 3.94 -8.90
CA ARG A 107 -5.01 5.01 -8.96
C ARG A 107 -5.33 6.13 -7.97
N MET A 108 -6.57 6.61 -7.96
CA MET A 108 -7.00 7.61 -6.99
C MET A 108 -6.85 7.09 -5.56
N HIS A 109 -7.25 5.85 -5.31
CA HIS A 109 -7.18 5.25 -3.98
C HIS A 109 -5.74 5.12 -3.47
N VAL A 110 -4.83 4.60 -4.30
CA VAL A 110 -3.39 4.49 -3.99
C VAL A 110 -2.76 5.88 -3.82
N THR A 111 -3.15 6.86 -4.64
CA THR A 111 -2.61 8.23 -4.54
C THR A 111 -2.99 8.88 -3.21
N ASN A 112 -4.25 8.77 -2.80
CA ASN A 112 -4.72 9.28 -1.51
C ASN A 112 -4.05 8.57 -0.34
N TRP A 113 -3.92 7.24 -0.42
CA TRP A 113 -3.25 6.43 0.60
C TRP A 113 -1.77 6.81 0.76
N LEU A 114 -1.04 6.99 -0.34
CA LEU A 114 0.35 7.46 -0.32
C LEU A 114 0.47 8.87 0.29
N GLY A 115 -0.48 9.77 -0.02
CA GLY A 115 -0.54 11.10 0.60
C GLY A 115 -0.69 11.02 2.12
N GLY A 116 -1.60 10.18 2.61
CA GLY A 116 -1.81 9.96 4.04
C GLY A 116 -0.57 9.40 4.74
N ILE A 117 0.05 8.36 4.18
CA ILE A 117 1.28 7.77 4.73
C ILE A 117 2.40 8.80 4.87
N LEU A 118 2.63 9.60 3.82
CA LEU A 118 3.72 10.57 3.84
C LEU A 118 3.45 11.73 4.78
N ALA A 119 2.18 12.14 4.94
CA ALA A 119 1.80 13.16 5.91
C ALA A 119 1.98 12.69 7.37
N THR A 120 1.63 11.44 7.68
CA THR A 120 1.77 10.87 9.03
C THR A 120 3.23 10.62 9.42
N HIS A 121 4.12 10.41 8.44
CA HIS A 121 5.52 10.09 8.69
C HIS A 121 6.48 11.25 8.38
N ASN A 122 5.99 12.48 8.27
CA ASN A 122 6.84 13.67 8.13
C ASN A 122 7.65 13.87 9.42
N PRO A 123 9.00 13.99 9.35
CA PRO A 123 9.85 14.17 10.53
C PRO A 123 9.64 15.51 11.25
#